data_AF-A0A0H5DHC4-F1
#
_entry.id   AF-A0A0H5DHC4-F1
#
_cell.length_a   1.000
_cell.length_b   1.000
_cell.length_c   1.000
_cell.angle_alpha   90.00
_cell.angle_beta   90.00
_cell.angle_gamma   90.00
#
_symmetry.space_group_name_H-M   'P 1'
#
loop_
_entity.id
_entity.type
_entity.pdbx_description
1 polymer ?
#
loop_
_entity_poly.entity_id
_entity_poly.type
_entity_poly.pdbx_seq_one_letter_code
_entity_poly.pdbx_strand_id
1 'polypeptide(L)'
;MDNNDGILAYVEIVEDIGLRILHAENSLTCYFQAKGQILRLEEAALQVRMICESTLLASFALHSKVVDNLLSTLKKNDGWDKLKKILEKENPNYMPVPISSVRTASGVVQISPLEEQYISGSDLFRMWGKASELLHCRNPLKPKLSESEKANELKSGVKKFKEVMRQHAIAIPTDGMLYMVNVDVSSGKPDVHWWTAKQLSNSDT
;
A
#
# COMPACT_ATOMS: atom_id res chain seq x y z
N MET A 1 -12.90 -18.18 5.76
CA MET A 1 -12.85 -16.97 6.62
C MET A 1 -14.12 -16.20 6.29
N ASP A 2 -14.87 -15.76 7.30
CA ASP A 2 -16.02 -14.89 7.06
C ASP A 2 -15.53 -13.56 6.44
N ASN A 3 -16.35 -12.89 5.63
CA ASN A 3 -15.95 -11.62 5.00
C ASN A 3 -15.67 -10.54 6.06
N ASN A 4 -16.37 -10.61 7.20
CA ASN A 4 -16.09 -9.76 8.36
C ASN A 4 -14.68 -10.00 8.94
N ASP A 5 -14.26 -11.25 9.07
CA ASP A 5 -12.91 -11.56 9.58
C ASP A 5 -11.83 -11.03 8.64
N GLY A 6 -12.05 -11.12 7.32
CA GLY A 6 -11.05 -10.68 6.36
C GLY A 6 -10.97 -9.16 6.20
N ILE A 7 -12.07 -8.41 6.35
CA ILE A 7 -11.99 -6.93 6.40
C ILE A 7 -11.32 -6.47 7.70
N LEU A 8 -11.55 -7.15 8.83
CA LEU A 8 -10.83 -6.85 10.07
C LEU A 8 -9.32 -7.09 9.92
N ALA A 9 -8.92 -8.22 9.32
CA ALA A 9 -7.51 -8.48 9.01
C ALA A 9 -6.93 -7.44 8.03
N TYR A 10 -7.71 -7.00 7.04
CA TYR A 10 -7.30 -5.92 6.13
C TYR A 10 -7.05 -4.61 6.90
N VAL A 11 -7.97 -4.23 7.78
CA VAL A 11 -7.88 -3.01 8.60
C VAL A 11 -6.63 -3.03 9.48
N GLU A 12 -6.34 -4.14 10.16
CA GLU A 12 -5.13 -4.29 10.97
C GLU A 12 -3.84 -4.10 10.13
N ILE A 13 -3.81 -4.65 8.92
CA ILE A 13 -2.66 -4.48 8.01
C ILE A 13 -2.56 -3.02 7.54
N VAL A 14 -3.67 -2.35 7.28
CA VAL A 14 -3.68 -0.93 6.87
C VAL A 14 -3.24 -0.01 8.01
N GLU A 15 -3.60 -0.31 9.26
CA GLU A 15 -3.08 0.40 10.44
C GLU A 15 -1.55 0.28 10.53
N ASP A 16 -1.02 -0.94 10.38
CA ASP A 16 0.44 -1.17 10.33
C ASP A 16 1.10 -0.42 9.17
N ILE A 17 0.50 -0.43 7.97
CA ILE A 17 0.98 0.35 6.82
C ILE A 17 1.03 1.84 7.16
N GLY A 18 -0.01 2.39 7.79
CA GLY A 18 -0.06 3.79 8.22
C GLY A 18 1.06 4.14 9.20
N LEU A 19 1.33 3.28 10.18
CA LEU A 19 2.42 3.47 11.15
C LEU A 19 3.79 3.45 10.46
N ARG A 20 3.97 2.54 9.49
CA ARG A 20 5.20 2.46 8.70
C ARG A 20 5.40 3.68 7.80
N ILE A 21 4.32 4.22 7.22
CA ILE A 21 4.38 5.48 6.45
C ILE A 21 4.88 6.60 7.35
N LEU A 22 4.30 6.77 8.54
CA LEU A 22 4.75 7.78 9.50
C LEU A 22 6.23 7.60 9.89
N HIS A 23 6.65 6.36 10.14
CA HIS A 23 8.06 6.07 10.45
C HIS A 23 8.99 6.40 9.28
N ALA A 24 8.62 6.02 8.05
CA ALA A 24 9.38 6.34 6.85
C ALA A 24 9.51 7.86 6.65
N GLU A 25 8.42 8.62 6.81
CA GLU A 25 8.43 10.09 6.74
C GLU A 25 9.37 10.70 7.79
N ASN A 26 9.33 10.20 9.02
CA ASN A 26 10.20 10.66 10.11
C ASN A 26 11.67 10.36 9.83
N SER A 27 12.01 9.12 9.45
CA SER A 27 13.39 8.74 9.12
C SER A 27 13.94 9.56 7.95
N LEU A 28 13.14 9.80 6.90
CA LEU A 28 13.54 10.67 5.78
C LEU A 28 13.74 12.12 6.22
N THR A 29 12.86 12.64 7.07
CA THR A 29 12.98 14.01 7.62
C THR A 29 14.29 14.16 8.41
N CYS A 30 14.59 13.21 9.30
CA CYS A 30 15.85 13.18 10.04
C CYS A 30 17.07 13.08 9.10
N TYR A 31 17.00 12.26 8.05
CA TYR A 31 18.05 12.15 7.04
C TYR A 31 18.36 13.50 6.38
N PHE A 32 17.32 14.24 5.94
CA PHE A 32 17.48 15.54 5.29
C PHE A 32 17.97 16.63 6.24
N GLN A 33 17.54 16.61 7.52
CA GLN A 33 17.95 17.59 8.52
C GLN A 33 19.39 17.40 8.99
N ALA A 34 19.78 16.15 9.26
CA ALA A 34 21.09 15.83 9.82
C ALA A 34 22.17 15.53 8.75
N LYS A 35 21.87 15.76 7.46
CA LYS A 35 22.72 15.53 6.28
C LYS A 35 23.53 14.23 6.33
N GLY A 36 22.98 13.14 5.80
CA GLY A 36 23.78 11.96 5.46
C GLY A 36 23.87 10.89 6.56
N GLN A 37 22.89 10.82 7.46
CA GLN A 37 22.75 9.66 8.33
C GLN A 37 22.22 8.47 7.52
N ILE A 38 23.14 7.70 6.90
CA ILE A 38 22.79 6.56 6.05
C ILE A 38 21.85 5.56 6.73
N LEU A 39 21.99 5.36 8.05
CA LEU A 39 21.10 4.52 8.84
C LEU A 39 19.64 4.99 8.79
N ARG A 40 19.38 6.32 8.75
CA ARG A 40 18.02 6.86 8.59
C ARG A 40 17.46 6.58 7.20
N LEU A 41 18.30 6.60 6.18
CA LEU A 41 17.90 6.24 4.83
C LEU A 41 17.61 4.73 4.73
N GLU A 42 18.38 3.89 5.40
CA GLU A 42 18.15 2.44 5.50
C GLU A 42 16.88 2.11 6.28
N GLU A 43 16.62 2.79 7.40
CA GLU A 43 15.35 2.69 8.15
C GLU A 43 14.15 3.03 7.25
N ALA A 44 14.22 4.14 6.52
CA ALA A 44 13.17 4.53 5.59
C ALA A 44 12.98 3.50 4.48
N ALA A 45 14.07 2.96 3.92
CA ALA A 45 14.02 1.91 2.90
C ALA A 45 13.35 0.64 3.45
N LEU A 46 13.70 0.22 4.67
CA LEU A 46 13.08 -0.92 5.34
C LEU A 46 11.57 -0.72 5.46
N GLN A 47 11.12 0.44 5.93
CA GLN A 47 9.68 0.69 6.05
C GLN A 47 8.99 0.71 4.70
N VAL A 48 9.57 1.32 3.67
CA VAL A 48 9.00 1.31 2.30
C VAL A 48 8.88 -0.12 1.77
N ARG A 49 9.87 -0.96 2.00
CA ARG A 49 9.82 -2.38 1.62
C ARG A 49 8.66 -3.09 2.32
N MET A 50 8.54 -2.91 3.63
CA MET A 50 7.46 -3.50 4.43
C MET A 50 6.09 -2.98 4.01
N ILE A 51 5.94 -1.69 3.68
CA ILE A 51 4.70 -1.12 3.14
C ILE A 51 4.30 -1.82 1.84
N CYS A 52 5.26 -2.05 0.92
CA CYS A 52 4.98 -2.76 -0.33
C CYS A 52 4.50 -4.19 -0.05
N GLU A 53 5.20 -4.93 0.81
CA GLU A 53 4.86 -6.31 1.16
C GLU A 53 3.51 -6.42 1.89
N SER A 54 3.26 -5.55 2.87
CA SER A 54 1.99 -5.47 3.59
C SER A 54 0.83 -5.10 2.67
N THR A 55 1.03 -4.16 1.73
CA THR A 55 -0.01 -3.80 0.74
C THR A 55 -0.41 -5.02 -0.09
N LEU A 56 0.58 -5.79 -0.55
CA LEU A 56 0.31 -7.03 -1.29
C LEU A 56 -0.40 -8.07 -0.44
N LEU A 57 -0.03 -8.23 0.84
CA LEU A 57 -0.69 -9.15 1.75
C LEU A 57 -2.14 -8.76 2.04
N ALA A 58 -2.40 -7.46 2.24
CA ALA A 58 -3.73 -6.91 2.49
C ALA A 58 -4.69 -7.31 1.37
N SER A 59 -4.24 -7.27 0.11
CA SER A 59 -5.02 -7.69 -1.07
C SER A 59 -5.51 -9.14 -1.04
N PHE A 60 -4.95 -9.99 -0.17
CA PHE A 60 -5.32 -11.40 0.01
C PHE A 60 -5.76 -11.73 1.42
N ALA A 61 -6.01 -10.73 2.28
CA ALA A 61 -6.50 -10.94 3.65
C ALA A 61 -7.77 -11.82 3.68
N LEU A 62 -8.53 -11.84 2.58
CA LEU A 62 -9.76 -12.61 2.42
C LEU A 62 -9.57 -13.96 1.68
N HIS A 63 -8.37 -14.25 1.20
CA HIS A 63 -8.03 -15.42 0.36
C HIS A 63 -6.91 -16.25 1.03
N SER A 64 -7.22 -16.92 2.14
CA SER A 64 -6.25 -17.61 3.01
C SER A 64 -5.27 -18.55 2.29
N LYS A 65 -5.74 -19.31 1.30
CA LYS A 65 -4.88 -20.25 0.52
C LYS A 65 -3.84 -19.54 -0.36
N VAL A 66 -4.10 -18.30 -0.78
CA VAL A 66 -3.16 -17.51 -1.58
C VAL A 66 -2.11 -16.84 -0.68
N VAL A 67 -2.49 -16.46 0.54
CA VAL A 67 -1.59 -15.84 1.54
C VAL A 67 -0.38 -16.74 1.85
N ASP A 68 -0.60 -18.03 2.11
CA ASP A 68 0.51 -18.95 2.43
C ASP A 68 1.51 -19.08 1.28
N ASN A 69 1.00 -19.17 0.05
CA ASN A 69 1.84 -19.22 -1.15
C ASN A 69 2.60 -17.90 -1.35
N LEU A 70 1.95 -16.76 -1.11
CA LEU A 70 2.56 -15.44 -1.20
C LEU A 70 3.70 -15.28 -0.17
N LEU A 71 3.44 -15.62 1.09
CA LEU A 71 4.44 -15.58 2.17
C LEU A 71 5.62 -16.49 1.89
N SER A 72 5.38 -17.70 1.37
CA SER A 72 6.47 -18.61 1.00
C SER A 72 7.34 -18.05 -0.12
N THR A 73 6.74 -17.35 -1.08
CA THR A 73 7.43 -16.74 -2.23
C THR A 73 8.23 -15.52 -1.81
N LEU A 74 7.66 -14.66 -0.96
CA LEU A 74 8.35 -13.52 -0.35
C LEU A 74 9.56 -13.96 0.47
N LYS A 75 9.41 -15.00 1.30
CA LYS A 75 10.50 -15.55 2.13
C LYS A 75 11.66 -16.12 1.31
N LYS A 76 11.36 -16.80 0.20
CA LYS A 76 12.39 -17.41 -0.66
C LYS A 76 13.13 -16.39 -1.53
N ASN A 77 12.65 -15.15 -1.58
CA ASN A 77 13.15 -14.13 -2.50
C ASN A 77 13.15 -14.65 -3.96
N ASP A 78 12.18 -15.52 -4.27
CA ASP A 78 12.10 -16.43 -5.43
C ASP A 78 11.89 -15.72 -6.79
N GLY A 79 12.17 -14.42 -6.85
CA GLY A 79 11.95 -13.55 -8.00
C GLY A 79 10.59 -12.86 -7.94
N TRP A 80 10.64 -11.53 -7.90
CA TRP A 80 9.49 -10.64 -7.85
C TRP A 80 8.52 -10.79 -9.04
N ASP A 81 9.03 -11.19 -10.20
CA ASP A 81 8.22 -11.47 -11.39
C ASP A 81 7.28 -12.66 -11.20
N LYS A 82 7.70 -13.66 -10.40
CA LYS A 82 6.86 -14.81 -10.03
C LYS A 82 5.73 -14.35 -9.11
N LEU A 83 6.04 -13.47 -8.16
CA LEU A 83 5.03 -12.89 -7.27
C LEU A 83 4.00 -12.10 -8.07
N LYS A 84 4.45 -11.18 -8.94
CA LYS A 84 3.57 -10.40 -9.82
C LYS A 84 2.62 -11.29 -10.63
N LYS A 85 3.13 -12.35 -11.25
CA LYS A 85 2.30 -13.29 -12.03
C LYS A 85 1.26 -14.03 -11.18
N ILE A 86 1.63 -14.41 -9.95
CA ILE A 86 0.68 -15.04 -9.01
C ILE A 86 -0.40 -14.02 -8.63
N LEU A 87 0.00 -12.79 -8.27
CA LEU A 87 -0.90 -11.71 -7.88
C LEU A 87 -1.92 -11.40 -8.99
N GLU A 88 -1.45 -11.14 -10.21
CA GLU A 88 -2.30 -10.82 -11.35
C GLU A 88 -3.24 -11.97 -11.75
N LYS A 89 -2.82 -13.21 -11.52
CA LYS A 89 -3.65 -14.39 -11.79
C LYS A 89 -4.74 -14.58 -10.73
N GLU A 90 -4.40 -14.47 -9.46
CA GLU A 90 -5.30 -14.81 -8.35
C GLU A 90 -6.24 -13.66 -7.97
N ASN A 91 -5.79 -12.40 -8.14
CA ASN A 91 -6.63 -11.22 -7.95
C ASN A 91 -6.16 -10.08 -8.89
N PRO A 92 -6.74 -9.91 -10.09
CA PRO A 92 -6.37 -8.83 -11.01
C PRO A 92 -6.54 -7.42 -10.43
N ASN A 93 -7.42 -7.27 -9.42
CA ASN A 93 -7.71 -6.01 -8.73
C ASN A 93 -7.08 -5.98 -7.33
N TYR A 94 -5.90 -6.57 -7.16
CA TYR A 94 -5.21 -6.64 -5.87
C TYR A 94 -4.86 -5.25 -5.30
N MET A 95 -4.59 -4.26 -6.14
CA MET A 95 -4.23 -2.94 -5.67
C MET A 95 -5.45 -2.19 -5.10
N PRO A 96 -5.32 -1.54 -3.93
CA PRO A 96 -6.32 -0.58 -3.47
C PRO A 96 -6.52 0.53 -4.50
N VAL A 97 -7.78 0.89 -4.76
CA VAL A 97 -8.13 1.92 -5.73
C VAL A 97 -8.40 3.22 -4.98
N PRO A 98 -7.56 4.25 -5.08
CA PRO A 98 -7.81 5.50 -4.39
C PRO A 98 -9.06 6.17 -4.94
N ILE A 99 -9.90 6.64 -4.02
CA ILE A 99 -11.16 7.30 -4.33
C ILE A 99 -11.30 8.58 -3.53
N SER A 100 -12.10 9.49 -4.04
CA SER A 100 -12.72 10.55 -3.27
C SER A 100 -14.18 10.19 -3.05
N SER A 101 -14.67 10.40 -1.83
CA SER A 101 -16.09 10.23 -1.54
C SER A 101 -16.69 11.50 -0.96
N VAL A 102 -17.83 11.94 -1.48
CA VAL A 102 -18.61 13.04 -0.92
C VAL A 102 -19.96 12.51 -0.48
N ARG A 103 -20.30 12.68 0.79
CA ARG A 103 -21.64 12.40 1.29
C ARG A 103 -22.55 13.58 0.96
N THR A 104 -23.61 13.33 0.21
CA THR A 104 -24.62 14.35 -0.13
C THR A 104 -25.58 14.57 1.03
N ALA A 105 -26.37 15.65 0.94
CA ALA A 105 -27.43 15.94 1.92
C ALA A 105 -28.50 14.84 2.03
N SER A 106 -28.69 14.03 0.98
CA SER A 106 -29.60 12.88 0.97
C SER A 106 -28.97 11.60 1.57
N GLY A 107 -27.71 11.67 2.02
CA GLY A 107 -26.97 10.52 2.56
C GLY A 107 -26.35 9.62 1.48
N VAL A 108 -26.51 9.95 0.20
CA VAL A 108 -25.87 9.24 -0.92
C VAL A 108 -24.38 9.56 -0.92
N VAL A 109 -23.54 8.55 -1.16
CA VAL A 109 -22.09 8.75 -1.30
C VAL A 109 -21.76 8.77 -2.79
N GLN A 110 -21.31 9.93 -3.28
CA GLN A 110 -20.72 10.04 -4.60
C GLN A 110 -19.26 9.61 -4.50
N ILE A 111 -18.89 8.59 -5.30
CA ILE A 111 -17.53 8.06 -5.36
C ILE A 111 -16.95 8.45 -6.70
N SER A 112 -15.81 9.14 -6.68
CA SER A 112 -15.06 9.49 -7.87
C SER A 112 -13.64 8.94 -7.76
N PRO A 113 -13.08 8.35 -8.83
CA PRO A 113 -11.67 7.97 -8.83
C PRO A 113 -10.81 9.22 -8.62
N LEU A 114 -9.71 9.10 -7.87
CA LEU A 114 -8.70 10.17 -7.83
C LEU A 114 -7.98 10.22 -9.18
N GLU A 115 -7.88 11.39 -9.79
CA GLU A 115 -7.10 11.58 -11.03
C GLU A 115 -5.60 11.83 -10.77
N GLU A 116 -5.19 11.96 -9.50
CA GLU A 116 -3.79 12.20 -9.13
C GLU A 116 -2.87 10.99 -9.41
N GLN A 117 -1.55 11.23 -9.50
CA GLN A 117 -0.56 10.16 -9.63
C GLN A 117 -0.37 9.38 -8.31
N TYR A 118 -1.26 8.43 -8.04
CA TYR A 118 -1.09 7.45 -6.98
C TYR A 118 -0.13 6.32 -7.37
N ILE A 119 0.20 5.45 -6.41
CA ILE A 119 1.08 4.31 -6.67
C ILE A 119 0.31 3.21 -7.41
N SER A 120 0.71 2.89 -8.64
CA SER A 120 0.20 1.72 -9.37
C SER A 120 0.85 0.43 -8.87
N GLY A 121 0.30 -0.74 -9.25
CA GLY A 121 0.95 -2.02 -8.96
C GLY A 121 2.38 -2.10 -9.50
N SER A 122 2.62 -1.60 -10.72
CA SER A 122 3.98 -1.48 -11.27
C SER A 122 4.89 -0.54 -10.47
N ASP A 123 4.35 0.55 -9.94
CA ASP A 123 5.12 1.48 -9.12
C ASP A 123 5.46 0.87 -7.76
N LEU A 124 4.53 0.12 -7.14
CA LEU A 124 4.77 -0.64 -5.92
C LEU A 124 5.94 -1.61 -6.12
N PHE A 125 5.91 -2.32 -7.24
CA PHE A 125 6.99 -3.22 -7.64
C PHE A 125 8.34 -2.51 -7.81
N ARG A 126 8.34 -1.34 -8.44
CA ARG A 126 9.54 -0.52 -8.59
C ARG A 126 10.07 0.00 -7.25
N MET A 127 9.18 0.45 -6.36
CA MET A 127 9.53 0.97 -5.04
C MET A 127 10.14 -0.10 -4.14
N TRP A 128 9.58 -1.31 -4.15
CA TRP A 128 10.16 -2.45 -3.44
C TRP A 128 11.59 -2.74 -3.90
N GLY A 129 11.84 -2.76 -5.21
CA GLY A 129 13.19 -2.99 -5.76
C GLY A 129 14.19 -1.90 -5.34
N LYS A 130 13.77 -0.63 -5.36
CA LYS A 130 14.59 0.51 -4.92
C LYS A 130 14.94 0.43 -3.43
N ALA A 131 13.96 0.10 -2.60
CA ALA A 131 14.17 -0.11 -1.17
C ALA A 131 15.10 -1.31 -0.91
N SER A 132 14.90 -2.43 -1.61
CA SER A 132 15.74 -3.62 -1.51
C SER A 132 17.21 -3.32 -1.88
N GLU A 133 17.44 -2.54 -2.94
CA GLU A 133 18.79 -2.14 -3.36
C GLU A 133 19.52 -1.27 -2.31
N LEU A 134 18.79 -0.57 -1.45
CA LEU A 134 19.38 0.19 -0.33
C LEU A 134 19.77 -0.70 0.86
N LEU A 135 19.06 -1.81 1.06
CA LEU A 135 19.25 -2.69 2.22
C LEU A 135 20.30 -3.79 1.98
N HIS A 136 20.59 -4.12 0.73
CA HIS A 136 21.54 -5.18 0.39
C HIS A 136 22.92 -4.62 0.04
N CYS A 137 23.96 -5.42 0.36
CA CYS A 137 25.32 -5.15 -0.10
C CYS A 137 25.33 -5.02 -1.63
N ARG A 138 25.82 -3.88 -2.11
CA ARG A 138 25.81 -3.56 -3.54
C ARG A 138 27.04 -4.09 -4.25
N ASN A 139 26.89 -4.34 -5.55
CA ASN A 139 28.01 -4.56 -6.43
C ASN A 139 28.84 -3.25 -6.56
N PRO A 140 30.12 -3.23 -6.15
CA PRO A 140 30.94 -2.02 -6.17
C PRO A 140 31.27 -1.51 -7.58
N LEU A 141 31.01 -2.30 -8.63
CA LEU A 141 31.31 -1.96 -10.02
C LEU A 141 30.16 -1.26 -10.75
N LYS A 142 28.99 -1.06 -10.11
CA LYS A 142 27.84 -0.38 -10.73
C LYS A 142 27.82 1.12 -10.41
N PRO A 143 27.37 1.98 -11.34
CA PRO A 143 27.17 3.41 -11.09
C PRO A 143 26.28 3.64 -9.86
N LYS A 144 26.68 4.59 -9.01
CA LYS A 144 25.90 4.97 -7.83
C LYS A 144 24.93 6.09 -8.18
N LEU A 145 23.64 5.88 -7.92
CA LEU A 145 22.78 6.99 -7.53
C LEU A 145 23.30 7.57 -6.22
N SER A 146 23.31 8.89 -6.10
CA SER A 146 23.59 9.57 -4.85
C SER A 146 22.55 9.20 -3.78
N GLU A 147 22.95 9.27 -2.51
CA GLU A 147 22.03 9.02 -1.40
C GLU A 147 20.84 9.98 -1.42
N SER A 148 21.07 11.22 -1.83
CA SER A 148 20.03 12.24 -1.98
C SER A 148 18.99 11.86 -3.04
N GLU A 149 19.43 11.36 -4.21
CA GLU A 149 18.51 10.88 -5.25
C GLU A 149 17.64 9.74 -4.71
N LYS A 150 18.24 8.76 -4.04
CA LYS A 150 17.50 7.65 -3.44
C LYS A 150 16.53 8.11 -2.36
N ALA A 151 16.95 9.03 -1.49
CA ALA A 151 16.09 9.60 -0.46
C ALA A 151 14.88 10.34 -1.06
N ASN A 152 15.09 11.09 -2.15
CA ASN A 152 14.01 11.77 -2.86
C ASN A 152 13.04 10.79 -3.52
N GLU A 153 13.55 9.70 -4.09
CA GLU A 153 12.71 8.63 -4.64
C GLU A 153 11.86 7.95 -3.57
N LEU A 154 12.45 7.59 -2.42
CA LEU A 154 11.70 7.06 -1.29
C LEU A 154 10.65 8.04 -0.80
N LYS A 155 11.00 9.33 -0.63
CA LYS A 155 10.06 10.38 -0.22
C LYS A 155 8.88 10.50 -1.18
N SER A 156 9.14 10.47 -2.48
CA SER A 156 8.08 10.49 -3.50
C SER A 156 7.19 9.25 -3.39
N GLY A 157 7.77 8.06 -3.23
CA GLY A 157 7.02 6.81 -3.06
C GLY A 157 6.16 6.81 -1.81
N VAL A 158 6.70 7.23 -0.66
CA VAL A 158 5.96 7.33 0.61
C VAL A 158 4.78 8.28 0.48
N LYS A 159 4.95 9.44 -0.17
CA LYS A 159 3.84 10.37 -0.44
C LYS A 159 2.74 9.67 -1.26
N LYS A 160 3.10 8.96 -2.32
CA LYS A 160 2.12 8.24 -3.16
C LYS A 160 1.39 7.13 -2.40
N PHE A 161 2.09 6.40 -1.53
CA PHE A 161 1.47 5.42 -0.64
C PHE A 161 0.47 6.07 0.31
N LYS A 162 0.83 7.20 0.91
CA LYS A 162 -0.04 7.96 1.80
C LYS A 162 -1.34 8.38 1.12
N GLU A 163 -1.27 8.89 -0.10
CA GLU A 163 -2.48 9.26 -0.86
C GLU A 163 -3.38 8.06 -1.18
N VAL A 164 -2.79 6.91 -1.54
CA VAL A 164 -3.60 5.68 -1.73
C VAL A 164 -4.28 5.26 -0.44
N MET A 165 -3.52 5.21 0.66
CA MET A 165 -4.03 4.66 1.90
C MET A 165 -5.06 5.58 2.55
N ARG A 166 -4.95 6.91 2.37
CA ARG A 166 -5.86 7.90 2.95
C ARG A 166 -7.34 7.57 2.72
N GLN A 167 -7.70 7.27 1.47
CA GLN A 167 -9.05 6.88 1.13
C GLN A 167 -9.04 5.99 -0.11
N HIS A 168 -9.50 4.74 0.03
CA HIS A 168 -9.47 3.78 -1.05
C HIS A 168 -10.65 2.81 -1.03
N ALA A 169 -10.93 2.27 -2.20
CA ALA A 169 -11.81 1.15 -2.41
C ALA A 169 -11.00 -0.14 -2.51
N ILE A 170 -11.56 -1.20 -1.94
CA ILE A 170 -11.18 -2.58 -2.24
C ILE A 170 -12.41 -3.33 -2.75
N ALA A 171 -12.20 -4.11 -3.80
CA ALA A 171 -13.19 -5.04 -4.30
C ALA A 171 -12.84 -6.43 -3.79
N ILE A 172 -13.77 -7.08 -3.11
CA ILE A 172 -13.62 -8.48 -2.73
C ILE A 172 -14.27 -9.31 -3.85
N PRO A 173 -13.51 -10.21 -4.52
CA PRO A 173 -14.04 -10.97 -5.66
C PRO A 173 -15.25 -11.86 -5.34
N THR A 174 -15.50 -12.18 -4.06
CA THR A 174 -16.43 -13.23 -3.65
C THR A 174 -17.85 -12.76 -3.32
N ASP A 175 -18.09 -11.47 -3.03
CA ASP A 175 -19.41 -10.98 -2.59
C ASP A 175 -20.00 -9.85 -3.45
N GLY A 176 -19.23 -9.32 -4.41
CA GLY A 176 -19.66 -8.22 -5.27
C GLY A 176 -19.86 -6.88 -4.53
N MET A 177 -19.39 -6.77 -3.28
CA MET A 177 -19.45 -5.55 -2.49
C MET A 177 -18.20 -4.71 -2.72
N LEU A 178 -18.37 -3.38 -2.62
CA LEU A 178 -17.26 -2.46 -2.59
C LEU A 178 -17.05 -1.98 -1.16
N TYR A 179 -15.86 -2.21 -0.62
CA TYR A 179 -15.48 -1.78 0.72
C TYR A 179 -14.70 -0.49 0.59
N MET A 180 -15.17 0.54 1.29
CA MET A 180 -14.56 1.85 1.37
C MET A 180 -13.77 1.92 2.66
N VAL A 181 -12.49 2.26 2.56
CA VAL A 181 -11.57 2.33 3.69
C VAL A 181 -10.97 3.73 3.74
N ASN A 182 -10.95 4.30 4.94
CA ASN A 182 -10.47 5.65 5.20
C ASN A 182 -9.50 5.57 6.36
N VAL A 183 -8.36 6.23 6.19
CA VAL A 183 -7.30 6.27 7.18
C VAL A 183 -7.14 7.72 7.61
N ASP A 184 -7.58 8.02 8.84
CA ASP A 184 -7.29 9.29 9.49
C ASP A 184 -5.98 9.18 10.26
N VAL A 185 -5.12 10.18 10.16
CA VAL A 185 -3.85 10.28 10.90
C VAL A 185 -3.80 11.51 11.80
N SER A 186 -4.91 12.23 11.93
CA SER A 186 -5.04 13.47 12.71
C SER A 186 -4.69 13.29 14.19
N SER A 187 -4.92 12.10 14.74
CA SER A 187 -4.63 11.75 16.15
C SER A 187 -3.16 11.40 16.43
N GLY A 188 -2.30 11.42 15.40
CA GLY A 188 -0.90 10.99 15.50
C GLY A 188 -0.71 9.48 15.41
N LYS A 189 -1.80 8.71 15.30
CA LYS A 189 -1.82 7.30 14.92
C LYS A 189 -2.83 7.11 13.78
N PRO A 190 -2.62 6.14 12.88
CA PRO A 190 -3.64 5.76 11.91
C PRO A 190 -4.88 5.25 12.64
N ASP A 191 -6.02 5.84 12.35
CA ASP A 191 -7.36 5.36 12.72
C ASP A 191 -8.06 4.97 11.42
N VAL A 192 -8.53 3.73 11.34
CA VAL A 192 -9.03 3.14 10.10
C VAL A 192 -10.52 2.88 10.23
N HIS A 193 -11.29 3.54 9.38
CA HIS A 193 -12.74 3.37 9.29
C HIS A 193 -13.12 2.74 7.96
N TRP A 194 -14.10 1.85 7.99
CA TRP A 194 -14.59 1.21 6.78
C TRP A 194 -16.12 1.15 6.73
N TRP A 195 -16.65 1.08 5.51
CA TRP A 195 -18.06 0.86 5.24
C TRP A 195 -18.25 0.20 3.87
N THR A 196 -19.38 -0.45 3.67
CA THR A 196 -19.72 -1.07 2.38
C THR A 196 -20.69 -0.21 1.59
N ALA A 197 -20.56 -0.20 0.27
CA ALA A 197 -21.54 0.38 -0.64
C ALA A 197 -22.07 -0.68 -1.62
N LYS A 198 -23.36 -0.60 -1.94
CA LYS A 198 -23.99 -1.32 -3.05
C LYS A 198 -24.39 -0.32 -4.12
N GLN A 199 -24.11 -0.65 -5.37
CA GLN A 199 -24.64 0.12 -6.49
C GLN A 199 -26.16 -0.05 -6.51
N LEU A 200 -26.89 1.06 -6.49
CA LEU A 200 -28.33 1.06 -6.77
C LEU A 200 -28.48 0.76 -8.26
N SER A 201 -29.14 -0.34 -8.61
CA SER A 201 -29.59 -0.56 -9.98
C SER A 201 -30.64 0.50 -10.30
N ASN A 202 -30.48 1.22 -11.41
CA ASN A 202 -31.55 2.02 -11.99
C ASN A 202 -32.60 1.05 -12.57
N SER A 203 -33.39 0.47 -11.68
CA SER A 203 -34.56 -0.34 -11.99
C SER A 203 -35.58 0.00 -10.93
N ASP A 204 -36.26 1.12 -11.13
CA ASP A 204 -37.60 1.49 -10.64
C ASP A 204 -37.80 2.99 -10.87
N THR A 205 -38.07 3.34 -12.13
CA THR A 205 -38.86 4.53 -12.50
C THR A 205 -40.29 4.12 -12.69
#